data_AF-A0A1X7H0L1-F1
#
_entry.id   AF-A0A1X7H0L1-F1
#
_cell.length_a   1.000
_cell.length_b   1.000
_cell.length_c   1.000
_cell.angle_alpha   90.00
_cell.angle_beta   90.00
_cell.angle_gamma   90.00
#
_symmetry.space_group_name_H-M   'P 1'
#
loop_
_entity.id
_entity.type
_entity.pdbx_description
1 polymer ?
#
loop_
_entity_poly.entity_id
_entity_poly.type
_entity_poly.pdbx_seq_one_letter_code
_entity_poly.pdbx_strand_id
1 'polypeptide(L)'
;MLSEVIEHLDLPRLPALEYAVFGSARPRTVLVTTPNVEYNVRWESLPAGHVRHGDHRFEWTRAEFRSWAGAVAERHGYTVEFVPVGPDDPEVGPPTQMAVFTLGTPYEKEAKAA
;
A
#
# COMPACT_ATOMS: atom_id res chain seq x y z
N MET A 1 9.45 -0.74 8.19
CA MET A 1 8.73 -1.67 7.31
C MET A 1 7.41 -2.00 7.98
N LEU A 2 6.29 -1.76 7.32
CA LEU A 2 4.98 -2.24 7.74
C LEU A 2 4.66 -3.44 6.85
N SER A 3 4.90 -4.64 7.37
CA SER A 3 4.65 -5.89 6.66
C SER A 3 3.38 -6.49 7.20
N GLU A 4 2.36 -6.61 6.36
CA GLU A 4 1.07 -7.23 6.71
C GLU A 4 0.41 -6.59 7.94
N VAL A 5 0.43 -5.26 8.07
CA VAL A 5 -0.09 -4.54 9.26
C VAL A 5 -1.38 -3.79 8.96
N ILE A 6 -1.56 -3.29 7.74
CA ILE A 6 -2.65 -2.36 7.43
C ILE A 6 -4.01 -3.07 7.43
N GLU A 7 -4.05 -4.32 6.99
CA GLU A 7 -5.22 -5.20 6.94
C GLU A 7 -5.73 -5.65 8.32
N HIS A 8 -4.91 -5.52 9.36
CA HIS A 8 -5.29 -5.81 10.75
C HIS A 8 -5.71 -4.56 11.53
N LEU A 9 -5.53 -3.36 10.95
CA LEU A 9 -5.96 -2.11 11.58
C LEU A 9 -7.46 -1.88 11.35
N ASP A 10 -8.13 -1.29 12.33
CA ASP A 10 -9.45 -0.71 12.11
C ASP A 10 -9.31 0.50 11.18
N LEU A 11 -10.15 0.61 10.13
CA LEU A 11 -10.13 1.72 9.17
C LEU A 11 -10.09 3.12 9.83
N PRO A 12 -10.80 3.39 10.95
CA PRO A 12 -10.68 4.66 11.68
C PRO A 12 -9.29 4.98 12.26
N ARG A 13 -8.41 3.98 12.42
CA ARG A 13 -7.04 4.15 12.93
C ARG A 13 -6.03 4.42 11.82
N LEU A 14 -6.41 4.23 10.56
CA LEU A 14 -5.54 4.43 9.41
C LEU A 14 -4.99 5.88 9.33
N PRO A 15 -5.78 6.95 9.57
CA PRO A 15 -5.23 8.31 9.59
C PRO A 15 -4.20 8.54 10.71
N ALA A 16 -4.36 7.87 11.86
CA ALA A 16 -3.41 7.97 12.96
C ALA A 16 -2.09 7.28 12.63
N LEU A 17 -2.14 6.11 11.96
CA LEU A 17 -0.94 5.45 11.42
C LEU A 17 -0.24 6.34 10.40
N GLU A 18 -0.99 6.90 9.45
CA GLU A 18 -0.45 7.80 8.42
C GLU A 18 0.32 8.96 9.05
N TYR A 19 -0.31 9.65 10.01
CA TYR A 19 0.33 10.74 10.72
C TYR A 19 1.57 10.29 11.49
N ALA A 20 1.48 9.19 12.24
CA ALA A 20 2.59 8.70 13.07
C ALA A 20 3.81 8.33 12.21
N VAL A 21 3.61 7.65 11.09
CA VAL A 21 4.69 7.15 10.23
C VAL A 21 5.18 8.22 9.26
N PHE A 22 4.29 8.79 8.45
CA PHE A 22 4.67 9.68 7.36
C PHE A 22 4.80 11.14 7.80
N GLY A 23 4.07 11.54 8.85
CA GLY A 23 4.12 12.89 9.41
C GLY A 23 5.18 13.07 10.50
N SER A 24 5.11 12.26 11.57
CA SER A 24 5.92 12.43 12.77
C SER A 24 7.28 11.73 12.68
N ALA A 25 7.31 10.41 12.50
CA ALA A 25 8.56 9.66 12.38
C ALA A 25 9.32 10.04 11.10
N ARG A 26 8.57 10.29 10.02
CA ARG A 26 9.01 10.84 8.72
C ARG A 26 10.34 10.24 8.21
N PRO A 27 10.47 8.91 8.11
CA PRO A 27 11.69 8.29 7.62
C PRO A 27 11.90 8.59 6.13
N ARG A 28 13.15 8.47 5.65
CA ARG A 28 13.45 8.66 4.22
C ARG A 28 12.71 7.68 3.32
N THR A 29 12.51 6.44 3.79
CA THR A 29 11.89 5.37 3.02
C THR A 29 10.91 4.59 3.89
N VAL A 30 9.72 4.32 3.37
CA VAL A 30 8.70 3.46 4.01
C VAL A 30 8.29 2.38 3.02
N LEU A 31 8.29 1.13 3.46
CA LEU A 31 7.72 0.01 2.71
C LEU A 31 6.44 -0.43 3.40
N VAL A 32 5.38 -0.56 2.62
CA VAL A 32 4.06 -1.08 3.04
C VAL A 32 3.71 -2.26 2.16
N THR A 33 3.42 -3.41 2.75
CA THR A 33 2.81 -4.56 2.04
C THR A 33 1.40 -4.82 2.54
N THR A 34 0.57 -5.39 1.67
CA THR A 34 -0.77 -5.89 2.01
C THR A 34 -1.21 -6.97 1.00
N PRO A 35 -2.04 -7.93 1.39
CA PRO A 35 -2.64 -8.90 0.48
C PRO A 35 -3.39 -8.24 -0.68
N ASN A 36 -3.39 -8.91 -1.84
CA ASN A 36 -4.24 -8.55 -2.97
C ASN A 36 -5.52 -9.39 -2.98
N VAL A 37 -6.66 -8.77 -2.68
CA VAL A 37 -7.96 -9.47 -2.68
C VAL A 37 -8.33 -9.99 -4.07
N GLU A 38 -7.88 -9.32 -5.15
CA GLU A 38 -8.20 -9.72 -6.52
C GLU A 38 -7.55 -11.07 -6.85
N TYR A 39 -6.41 -11.39 -6.24
CA TYR A 39 -5.74 -12.67 -6.41
C TYR A 39 -6.47 -13.81 -5.67
N ASN A 40 -7.46 -13.52 -4.82
CA ASN A 40 -8.16 -14.56 -4.06
C ASN A 40 -8.86 -15.59 -4.93
N VAL A 41 -9.31 -15.20 -6.13
CA VAL A 41 -9.94 -16.09 -7.10
C VAL A 41 -9.01 -17.17 -7.65
N ARG A 42 -7.69 -17.01 -7.49
CA ARG A 42 -6.68 -17.98 -7.93
C ARG A 42 -6.34 -19.03 -6.87
N TRP A 43 -6.87 -18.90 -5.65
CA TRP A 43 -6.78 -19.95 -4.65
C TRP A 43 -7.94 -20.93 -4.79
N GLU A 44 -7.65 -22.12 -5.33
CA GLU A 44 -8.63 -23.20 -5.54
C GLU A 44 -9.33 -23.67 -4.25
N SER A 45 -8.74 -23.39 -3.08
CA SER A 45 -9.23 -23.80 -1.76
C SER A 45 -10.08 -22.76 -1.01
N LEU A 46 -10.40 -21.61 -1.62
CA LEU A 46 -11.22 -20.56 -1.00
C LEU A 46 -12.60 -20.50 -1.66
N PRO A 47 -13.71 -20.77 -0.94
CA PRO A 47 -15.05 -20.50 -1.43
C PRO A 47 -15.19 -19.00 -1.70
N ALA A 48 -15.71 -18.64 -2.87
CA ALA A 48 -15.93 -17.25 -3.28
C ALA A 48 -16.51 -16.41 -2.13
N GLY A 49 -15.85 -15.30 -1.80
CA GLY A 49 -16.28 -14.37 -0.76
C GLY A 49 -15.63 -14.51 0.62
N HIS A 50 -14.60 -15.35 0.78
CA HIS A 50 -13.85 -15.47 2.04
C HIS A 50 -12.48 -14.80 1.99
N VAL A 51 -12.13 -14.15 3.09
CA VAL A 51 -10.85 -13.49 3.38
C VAL A 51 -9.77 -14.57 3.55
N ARG A 52 -8.51 -14.34 3.14
CA ARG A 52 -7.44 -15.37 3.19
C ARG A 52 -7.15 -15.87 4.60
N HIS A 53 -7.37 -15.02 5.60
CA HIS A 53 -7.26 -15.34 7.01
C HIS A 53 -8.42 -14.70 7.78
N GLY A 54 -8.96 -15.42 8.77
CA GLY A 54 -10.06 -14.93 9.63
C GLY A 54 -9.73 -13.68 10.47
N ASP A 55 -8.46 -13.27 10.50
CA ASP A 55 -7.96 -12.12 11.27
C ASP A 55 -7.82 -10.83 10.44
N HIS A 56 -8.10 -10.87 9.13
CA HIS A 56 -8.09 -9.69 8.27
C HIS A 56 -9.41 -8.91 8.43
N ARG A 57 -9.31 -7.63 8.79
CA ARG A 57 -10.50 -6.76 8.94
C ARG A 57 -10.99 -6.21 7.59
N PHE A 58 -10.10 -6.14 6.61
CA PHE A 58 -10.38 -5.82 5.20
C PHE A 58 -9.23 -6.31 4.31
N GLU A 59 -9.50 -6.55 3.02
CA GLU A 59 -8.45 -6.75 2.01
C GLU A 59 -8.72 -5.79 0.84
N TRP A 60 -7.72 -5.01 0.45
CA TRP A 60 -7.87 -4.03 -0.62
C TRP A 60 -7.61 -4.63 -2.01
N THR A 61 -8.36 -4.12 -2.99
CA THR A 61 -8.03 -4.23 -4.41
C THR A 61 -6.76 -3.46 -4.74
N ARG A 62 -6.19 -3.71 -5.92
CA ARG A 62 -5.05 -2.94 -6.45
C ARG A 62 -5.40 -1.47 -6.62
N ALA A 63 -6.63 -1.18 -7.00
CA ALA A 63 -7.11 0.18 -7.17
C ALA A 63 -7.20 0.93 -5.82
N GLU A 64 -7.77 0.30 -4.80
CA GLU A 64 -7.90 0.90 -3.46
C GLU A 64 -6.54 1.16 -2.82
N PHE A 65 -5.64 0.17 -2.84
CA PHE A 65 -4.29 0.32 -2.29
C PHE A 65 -3.50 1.43 -2.99
N ARG A 66 -3.57 1.49 -4.33
CA ARG A 66 -2.90 2.54 -5.11
C ARG A 66 -3.46 3.94 -4.83
N SER A 67 -4.79 4.04 -4.72
CA SER A 67 -5.48 5.30 -4.39
C SER A 67 -5.07 5.81 -3.02
N TRP A 68 -5.11 4.93 -2.01
CA TRP A 68 -4.68 5.26 -0.65
C TRP A 68 -3.21 5.69 -0.60
N ALA A 69 -2.32 4.88 -1.18
CA ALA A 69 -0.88 5.15 -1.14
C ALA A 69 -0.51 6.44 -1.89
N GLY A 70 -1.15 6.71 -3.04
CA GLY A 70 -0.97 7.96 -3.77
C GLY A 70 -1.38 9.19 -2.94
N ALA A 71 -2.53 9.10 -2.27
CA ALA A 71 -3.03 10.20 -1.45
C ALA A 71 -2.15 10.45 -0.20
N VAL A 72 -1.62 9.39 0.43
CA VAL A 72 -0.65 9.52 1.54
C VAL A 72 0.63 10.17 1.06
N ALA A 73 1.15 9.74 -0.10
CA ALA A 73 2.38 10.27 -0.66
C ALA A 73 2.28 11.79 -0.93
N GLU A 74 1.18 12.21 -1.58
CA GLU A 74 0.90 13.62 -1.84
C GLU A 74 0.79 14.45 -0.56
N ARG A 75 0.02 13.98 0.44
CA ARG A 75 -0.17 14.69 1.71
C ARG A 75 1.11 14.91 2.51
N HIS A 76 2.04 13.95 2.45
CA HIS A 76 3.22 13.94 3.32
C HIS A 76 4.54 14.25 2.60
N GLY A 77 4.48 14.56 1.30
CA GLY A 77 5.67 14.92 0.50
C GLY A 77 6.55 13.73 0.13
N TYR A 78 5.95 12.55 -0.03
CA TYR A 78 6.64 11.37 -0.55
C TYR A 78 6.32 11.19 -2.03
N THR A 79 7.20 10.47 -2.71
CA THR A 79 6.87 9.75 -3.94
C THR A 79 6.52 8.30 -3.57
N VAL A 80 5.75 7.62 -4.42
CA VAL A 80 5.38 6.22 -4.21
C VAL A 80 5.58 5.40 -5.48
N GLU A 81 6.22 4.24 -5.35
CA GLU A 81 6.37 3.23 -6.38
C GLU A 81 5.64 1.95 -5.96
N PHE A 82 5.05 1.24 -6.92
CA PHE A 82 4.36 -0.03 -6.67
C PHE A 82 5.15 -1.19 -7.25
N VAL A 83 5.52 -2.13 -6.39
CA VAL A 83 6.37 -3.27 -6.77
C VAL A 83 5.56 -4.56 -6.55
N PRO A 84 5.53 -5.48 -7.52
CA PRO A 84 4.85 -6.75 -7.34
C PRO A 84 5.65 -7.66 -6.39
N VAL A 85 4.93 -8.38 -5.53
CA VAL A 85 5.53 -9.41 -4.66
C VAL A 85 4.84 -10.75 -4.94
N GLY A 86 5.60 -11.68 -5.51
CA GLY A 86 5.12 -13.00 -5.95
C GLY A 86 4.84 -13.07 -7.46
N PRO A 87 4.24 -14.18 -7.93
CA PRO A 87 3.88 -14.36 -9.35
C PRO A 87 2.91 -13.28 -9.81
N ASP A 88 3.28 -12.52 -10.83
CA ASP A 88 2.43 -11.47 -11.40
C ASP A 88 1.45 -12.10 -12.39
N ASP A 89 0.20 -12.28 -11.97
CA ASP A 89 -0.86 -12.79 -12.82
C ASP A 89 -1.38 -11.68 -13.75
N PRO A 90 -1.53 -11.92 -15.07
CA PRO A 90 -1.91 -10.87 -16.02
C PRO A 90 -3.31 -10.30 -15.77
N GLU A 91 -4.22 -11.04 -15.12
CA GLU A 91 -5.58 -10.60 -14.85
C GLU A 91 -5.70 -9.95 -13.48
N VAL A 92 -5.13 -10.60 -12.45
CA VAL A 92 -5.36 -10.22 -11.05
C VAL A 92 -4.15 -9.62 -10.34
N GLY A 93 -2.97 -9.61 -10.99
CA GLY A 93 -1.74 -9.05 -10.46
C GLY A 93 -1.03 -9.99 -9.47
N PRO A 94 -0.13 -9.46 -8.62
CA PRO A 94 0.61 -10.27 -7.65
C PRO A 94 -0.25 -10.66 -6.43
N PRO A 95 0.07 -11.75 -5.72
CA PRO A 95 -0.65 -12.16 -4.51
C PRO A 95 -0.49 -11.18 -3.35
N THR A 96 0.63 -10.44 -3.30
CA THR A 96 0.93 -9.39 -2.33
C THR A 96 1.26 -8.09 -3.07
N GLN A 97 0.70 -7.00 -2.57
CA GLN A 97 0.92 -5.66 -3.07
C GLN A 97 2.00 -4.98 -2.23
N MET A 98 2.90 -4.22 -2.86
CA MET A 98 3.89 -3.42 -2.14
C MET A 98 3.92 -1.99 -2.66
N ALA A 99 3.92 -1.03 -1.73
CA ALA A 99 4.17 0.39 -1.98
C ALA A 99 5.47 0.81 -1.30
N VAL A 100 6.38 1.40 -2.07
CA VAL A 100 7.64 1.95 -1.62
C VAL A 100 7.54 3.46 -1.66
N PHE A 101 7.49 4.08 -0.49
CA PHE A 101 7.46 5.53 -0.34
C PHE A 101 8.87 6.05 -0.15
N THR A 102 9.23 7.09 -0.89
CA THR A 102 10.51 7.81 -0.73
C THR A 102 10.24 9.29 -0.51
N LEU A 103 10.73 9.82 0.62
CA LEU A 103 10.56 11.23 0.94
C LEU A 103 11.23 12.07 -0.15
N GLY A 104 10.47 12.96 -0.79
CA GLY A 104 11.00 13.82 -1.84
C GLY A 104 12.20 14.61 -1.32
N THR A 105 13.31 14.57 -2.05
CA THR A 105 14.40 15.52 -1.78
C THR A 105 13.86 16.94 -2.02
N PRO A 106 14.20 17.95 -1.19
CA PRO A 106 13.76 19.33 -1.38
C PRO A 106 14.24 20.01 -2.68
N TYR A 107 14.74 19.27 -3.66
CA TYR A 107 15.36 19.79 -4.87
C TYR A 107 14.80 19.01 -6.06
N GLU A 108 13.71 19.51 -6.66
CA GLU A 108 13.30 19.28 -8.08
C GLU A 108 11.96 19.95 -8.44
N LYS A 109 11.69 21.18 -7.95
CA LYS A 109 10.54 21.98 -8.45
C LYS A 109 10.89 23.37 -8.99
N GLU A 110 12.16 23.70 -9.24
CA GLU A 110 12.55 25.03 -9.78
C GLU A 110 13.41 25.02 -11.05
N ALA A 111 13.57 23.89 -11.76
CA ALA A 111 14.36 23.86 -12.99
C ALA A 111 13.51 23.72 -14.27
N LYS A 112 12.41 24.48 -14.39
CA LYS A 112 11.77 24.78 -15.70
C LYS A 112 11.07 26.14 -15.66
N ALA A 113 11.87 27.21 -15.53
CA ALA A 113 11.51 28.55 -15.95
C ALA A 113 12.81 29.37 -16.12
N ALA A 114 13.55 29.10 -17.19
CA ALA A 114 14.60 29.97 -17.70
C ALA A 114 14.61 29.86 -19.23
#